data_AF-B8DYM5-F1
#
_entry.id   AF-B8DYM5-F1
#
_cell.length_a   1.000
_cell.length_b   1.000
_cell.length_c   1.000
_cell.angle_alpha   90.00
_cell.angle_beta   90.00
_cell.angle_gamma   90.00
#
_symmetry.space_group_name_H-M   'P 1'
#
loop_
_entity.id
_entity.type
_entity.pdbx_description
1 polymer ?
#
loop_
_entity_poly.entity_id
_entity_poly.type
_entity_poly.pdbx_seq_one_letter_code
_entity_poly.pdbx_strand_id
1 'polypeptide(L)'
;MNCKEFREKMFLHEEIGEDFFLHLEECNECRREFEDFLRIEEKLKERVFEEESGKEWSRVYKSVYNRLMYEKIKRRVFIFLLVSLEIILLSLIFFFVYRVGRFFLQDFLLLSFMLNSLFQILFQVNFYLFLFTLLLFIYQNGLHRKYK
;
A
#
# COMPACT_ATOMS: atom_id res chain seq x y z
N MET A 1 -43.62 -33.56 24.02
CA MET A 1 -42.79 -32.68 24.87
C MET A 1 -43.69 -31.66 25.58
N ASN A 2 -43.33 -31.17 26.78
CA ASN A 2 -44.10 -30.10 27.46
C ASN A 2 -43.44 -28.71 27.29
N CYS A 3 -44.17 -27.62 27.55
CA CYS A 3 -43.67 -26.25 27.32
C CYS A 3 -42.44 -25.89 28.18
N LYS A 4 -42.29 -26.51 29.36
CA LYS A 4 -41.12 -26.27 30.23
C LYS A 4 -39.87 -26.92 29.66
N GLU A 5 -40.01 -28.17 29.23
CA GLU A 5 -38.97 -28.94 28.56
C GLU A 5 -38.58 -28.32 27.22
N PHE A 6 -39.54 -27.75 26.48
CA PHE A 6 -39.29 -26.97 25.27
C PHE A 6 -38.35 -25.78 25.53
N ARG A 7 -38.63 -24.96 26.55
CA ARG A 7 -37.83 -23.76 26.87
C ARG A 7 -36.41 -24.09 27.31
N GLU A 8 -36.23 -25.19 28.06
CA GLU A 8 -34.90 -25.67 28.46
C GLU A 8 -34.09 -26.15 27.25
N LYS A 9 -34.77 -26.75 26.27
CA LYS A 9 -34.18 -27.29 25.04
C LYS A 9 -34.02 -26.26 23.92
N MET A 10 -34.71 -25.12 23.99
CA MET A 10 -34.72 -24.08 22.95
C MET A 10 -33.32 -23.58 22.55
N PHE A 11 -32.39 -23.51 23.51
CA PHE A 11 -31.01 -23.07 23.28
C PHE A 11 -30.12 -24.11 22.60
N LEU A 12 -30.58 -25.36 22.52
CA LEU A 12 -29.86 -26.49 21.91
C LEU A 12 -30.54 -26.95 20.61
N HIS A 13 -31.43 -26.14 20.03
CA HIS A 13 -32.30 -26.53 18.92
C HIS A 13 -31.57 -27.07 17.66
N GLU A 14 -30.28 -26.79 17.50
CA GLU A 14 -29.43 -27.38 16.44
C GLU A 14 -29.16 -28.89 16.64
N GLU A 15 -29.38 -29.43 17.84
CA GLU A 15 -29.06 -30.81 18.25
C GLU A 15 -30.30 -31.69 18.57
N ILE A 16 -31.52 -31.22 18.31
CA ILE A 16 -32.77 -31.84 18.82
C ILE A 16 -33.57 -32.54 17.73
N GLY A 17 -34.19 -33.67 18.11
CA GLY A 17 -35.03 -34.50 17.25
C GLY A 17 -36.48 -34.03 17.07
N GLU A 18 -37.25 -34.83 16.32
CA GLU A 18 -38.60 -34.55 15.81
C GLU A 18 -39.62 -34.07 16.87
N ASP A 19 -39.49 -34.52 18.13
CA ASP A 19 -40.38 -34.15 19.25
C ASP A 19 -40.40 -32.63 19.54
N PHE A 20 -39.33 -31.91 19.19
CA PHE A 20 -39.26 -30.46 19.33
C PHE A 20 -40.11 -29.73 18.30
N PHE A 21 -40.04 -30.19 17.05
CA PHE A 21 -40.80 -29.63 15.93
C PHE A 21 -42.29 -29.94 16.05
N LEU A 22 -42.64 -31.16 16.48
CA LEU A 22 -44.03 -31.52 16.77
C LEU A 22 -44.65 -30.61 17.84
N HIS A 23 -43.89 -30.24 18.88
CA HIS A 23 -44.38 -29.32 19.90
C HIS A 23 -44.60 -27.89 19.37
N LEU A 24 -43.76 -27.42 18.44
CA LEU A 24 -43.94 -26.13 17.76
C LEU A 24 -45.18 -26.12 16.85
N GLU A 25 -45.56 -27.27 16.31
CA GLU A 25 -46.79 -27.44 15.53
C GLU A 25 -48.05 -27.35 16.41
N GLU A 26 -47.98 -27.92 17.61
CA GLU A 26 -49.10 -28.01 18.55
C GLU A 26 -49.26 -26.76 19.44
N CYS A 27 -48.18 -26.05 19.77
CA CYS A 27 -48.20 -24.95 20.74
C CYS A 27 -47.84 -23.59 20.11
N ASN A 28 -48.86 -22.74 19.92
CA ASN A 28 -48.70 -21.40 19.36
C ASN A 28 -47.87 -20.44 20.23
N GLU A 29 -47.87 -20.62 21.55
CA GLU A 29 -47.12 -19.77 22.49
C GLU A 29 -45.61 -20.04 22.36
N CYS A 30 -45.22 -21.32 22.42
CA CYS A 30 -43.83 -21.74 22.24
C CYS A 30 -43.29 -21.43 20.85
N ARG A 31 -44.15 -21.46 19.81
CA ARG A 31 -43.76 -21.04 18.46
C ARG A 31 -43.34 -19.58 18.40
N ARG A 32 -44.12 -18.67 18.99
CA ARG A 32 -43.79 -17.24 19.00
C ARG A 32 -42.50 -16.97 19.78
N GLU A 33 -42.34 -17.60 20.93
CA GLU A 33 -41.11 -17.48 21.74
C GLU A 33 -39.87 -17.94 20.96
N PHE A 34 -39.99 -19.02 20.18
CA PHE A 34 -38.90 -19.51 19.34
C PHE A 34 -38.58 -18.59 18.16
N GLU A 35 -39.61 -18.05 17.50
CA GLU A 35 -39.41 -17.06 16.42
C GLU A 35 -38.72 -15.79 16.94
N ASP A 36 -39.05 -15.33 18.15
CA ASP A 36 -38.39 -14.19 18.77
C ASP A 36 -36.94 -14.51 19.16
N PHE A 37 -36.70 -15.72 19.66
CA PHE A 37 -35.35 -16.22 19.93
C PHE A 37 -34.48 -16.23 18.66
N LEU A 38 -34.98 -16.80 17.55
CA LEU A 38 -34.26 -16.84 16.27
C LEU A 38 -33.92 -15.44 15.75
N ARG A 39 -34.85 -14.48 15.87
CA ARG A 39 -34.59 -13.08 15.47
C ARG A 39 -33.50 -12.42 16.30
N ILE A 40 -33.40 -12.75 17.59
CA ILE A 40 -32.34 -12.24 18.46
C ILE A 40 -31.01 -12.89 18.09
N GLU A 41 -31.00 -14.19 17.85
CA GLU A 41 -29.81 -14.94 17.44
C GLU A 41 -29.22 -14.43 16.12
N GLU A 42 -30.07 -14.17 15.12
CA GLU A 42 -29.66 -13.61 13.83
C GLU A 42 -28.99 -12.23 13.98
N LYS A 43 -29.62 -11.34 14.76
CA LYS A 43 -29.06 -10.01 15.07
C LYS A 43 -27.75 -10.07 15.85
N LEU A 44 -27.58 -11.08 16.71
CA LEU A 44 -26.34 -11.30 17.45
C LEU A 44 -25.25 -11.81 16.51
N LYS A 45 -25.55 -12.77 15.64
CA LYS A 45 -24.63 -13.28 14.62
C LYS A 45 -24.14 -12.14 13.71
N GLU A 46 -25.03 -11.32 13.17
CA GLU A 46 -24.66 -10.17 12.32
C GLU A 46 -23.68 -9.21 13.00
N ARG A 47 -23.95 -8.81 14.25
CA ARG A 47 -23.05 -7.90 14.99
C ARG A 47 -21.69 -8.50 15.29
N VAL A 48 -21.65 -9.79 15.62
CA VAL A 48 -20.38 -10.50 15.88
C VAL A 48 -19.55 -10.55 14.60
N PHE A 49 -20.17 -10.88 13.46
CA PHE A 49 -19.48 -10.89 12.16
C PHE A 49 -18.98 -9.51 11.72
N GLU A 50 -19.75 -8.43 11.93
CA GLU A 50 -19.30 -7.06 11.63
C GLU A 50 -18.11 -6.63 12.49
N GLU A 51 -18.13 -6.95 13.79
CA GLU A 51 -17.05 -6.57 14.70
C GLU A 51 -15.76 -7.36 14.43
N GLU A 52 -15.90 -8.64 14.09
CA GLU A 52 -14.77 -9.52 13.79
C GLU A 52 -14.13 -9.17 12.43
N SER A 53 -14.96 -8.96 11.40
CA SER A 53 -14.49 -8.51 10.08
C SER A 53 -13.82 -7.12 10.14
N GLY A 54 -14.35 -6.18 10.92
CA GLY A 54 -13.72 -4.88 11.14
C GLY A 54 -12.33 -4.98 11.80
N LYS A 55 -12.18 -5.88 12.78
CA LYS A 55 -10.89 -6.13 13.45
C LYS A 55 -9.88 -6.78 12.51
N GLU A 56 -10.28 -7.78 11.73
CA GLU A 56 -9.41 -8.42 10.73
C GLU A 56 -8.98 -7.45 9.65
N TRP A 57 -9.92 -6.63 9.16
CA TRP A 57 -9.64 -5.65 8.13
C TRP A 57 -8.73 -4.53 8.62
N SER A 58 -8.85 -4.09 9.87
CA SER A 58 -7.91 -3.13 10.47
C SER A 58 -6.45 -3.64 10.48
N ARG A 59 -6.27 -4.96 10.70
CA ARG A 59 -4.95 -5.61 10.76
C ARG A 59 -4.33 -5.70 9.36
N VAL A 60 -5.11 -6.09 8.36
CA VAL A 60 -4.64 -6.23 6.97
C VAL A 60 -4.50 -4.87 6.29
N TYR A 61 -5.42 -3.94 6.53
CA TYR A 61 -5.42 -2.62 5.92
C TYR A 61 -4.12 -1.86 6.19
N LYS A 62 -3.62 -1.89 7.43
CA LYS A 62 -2.37 -1.22 7.78
C LYS A 62 -1.17 -1.77 7.01
N SER A 63 -1.10 -3.09 6.83
CA SER A 63 0.01 -3.71 6.10
C SER A 63 -0.06 -3.43 4.59
N VAL A 64 -1.26 -3.53 4.00
CA VAL A 64 -1.52 -3.24 2.58
C VAL A 64 -1.25 -1.77 2.28
N TYR A 65 -1.76 -0.85 3.11
CA TYR A 65 -1.55 0.59 2.96
C TYR A 65 -0.06 0.95 3.01
N ASN A 66 0.67 0.43 3.99
CA ASN A 66 2.10 0.69 4.12
C ASN A 66 2.88 0.16 2.91
N ARG A 67 2.52 -1.02 2.40
CA ARG A 67 3.14 -1.61 1.20
C ARG A 67 2.88 -0.77 -0.05
N LEU A 68 1.64 -0.34 -0.26
CA LEU A 68 1.27 0.52 -1.38
C LEU A 68 1.99 1.87 -1.33
N MET A 69 2.08 2.49 -0.15
CA MET A 69 2.82 3.74 0.04
C MET A 69 4.31 3.57 -0.26
N TYR A 70 4.92 2.48 0.21
CA TYR A 70 6.32 2.17 -0.09
C TYR A 70 6.56 1.99 -1.60
N GLU A 71 5.70 1.22 -2.29
CA GLU A 71 5.81 1.03 -3.74
C GLU A 71 5.64 2.34 -4.51
N LYS A 72 4.71 3.21 -4.10
CA LYS A 72 4.52 4.54 -4.70
C LYS A 72 5.76 5.41 -4.58
N ILE A 73 6.40 5.42 -3.41
CA ILE A 73 7.64 6.16 -3.17
C ILE A 73 8.78 5.57 -4.02
N LYS A 74 8.91 4.24 -4.04
CA LYS A 74 9.94 3.54 -4.84
C LYS A 74 9.85 3.89 -6.31
N ARG A 75 8.64 3.91 -6.89
CA ARG A 75 8.43 4.31 -8.29
C ARG A 75 8.86 5.75 -8.55
N ARG A 76 8.50 6.69 -7.66
CA ARG A 76 8.89 8.10 -7.81
C ARG A 76 10.40 8.29 -7.80
N VAL A 77 11.10 7.58 -6.91
CA VAL A 77 12.57 7.62 -6.86
C VAL A 77 13.18 7.03 -8.14
N PHE A 78 12.65 5.90 -8.62
CA PHE A 78 13.15 5.27 -9.84
C PHE A 78 12.99 6.18 -11.07
N ILE A 79 11.85 6.88 -11.18
CA ILE A 79 11.63 7.89 -12.22
C ILE A 79 12.67 9.01 -12.09
N PHE A 80 12.91 9.50 -10.88
CA PHE A 80 13.90 10.56 -10.66
C PHE A 80 15.31 10.14 -11.08
N LEU A 81 15.70 8.90 -10.77
CA LEU A 81 16.98 8.33 -11.20
C LEU A 81 17.10 8.23 -12.71
N LEU A 82 16.04 7.75 -13.40
CA LEU A 82 16.03 7.67 -14.86
C LEU A 82 16.17 9.05 -15.51
N VAL A 83 15.43 10.05 -15.02
CA VAL A 83 15.54 11.43 -15.52
C VAL A 83 16.94 11.99 -15.28
N SER A 84 17.53 11.70 -14.12
CA SER A 84 18.89 12.14 -13.80
C SER A 84 19.92 11.51 -14.73
N LEU A 85 19.77 10.22 -15.03
CA LEU A 85 20.62 9.49 -15.98
C LEU A 85 20.53 10.09 -17.39
N GLU A 86 19.32 10.41 -17.84
CA GLU A 86 19.08 11.02 -19.15
C GLU A 86 19.78 12.38 -19.28
N ILE A 87 19.70 13.23 -18.24
CA ILE A 87 20.41 14.52 -18.20
C ILE A 87 21.92 14.31 -18.29
N ILE A 88 22.48 13.34 -17.58
CA ILE A 88 23.91 13.02 -17.62
C ILE A 88 24.31 12.59 -19.05
N LEU A 89 23.54 11.69 -19.67
CA LEU A 89 23.81 11.21 -21.03
C LEU A 89 23.75 12.36 -22.06
N LEU A 90 22.72 13.21 -21.99
CA LEU A 90 22.61 14.39 -22.85
C LEU A 90 23.80 15.34 -22.68
N SER A 91 24.27 15.53 -21.44
CA SER A 91 25.44 16.37 -21.18
C SER A 91 26.73 15.80 -21.77
N LEU A 92 26.90 14.46 -21.75
CA LEU A 92 28.05 13.77 -22.35
C LEU A 92 28.03 13.85 -23.88
N ILE A 93 26.87 13.67 -24.49
CA ILE A 93 26.70 13.83 -25.94
C ILE A 93 27.04 15.26 -26.35
N PHE A 94 26.51 16.24 -25.61
CA PHE A 94 26.82 17.65 -25.86
C PHE A 94 28.33 17.94 -25.74
N PHE A 95 28.99 17.39 -24.72
CA PHE A 95 30.44 17.49 -24.57
C PHE A 95 31.21 16.89 -25.75
N PHE A 96 30.78 15.71 -26.22
CA PHE A 96 31.43 15.04 -27.36
C PHE A 96 31.28 15.86 -28.64
N VAL A 97 30.05 16.29 -28.96
CA VAL A 97 29.77 17.14 -30.13
C VAL A 97 30.55 18.45 -30.04
N TYR A 98 30.58 19.08 -28.86
CA TYR A 98 31.38 20.28 -28.62
C TYR A 98 32.86 20.03 -28.89
N ARG A 99 33.46 18.97 -28.32
CA ARG A 99 34.88 18.65 -28.47
C ARG A 99 35.26 18.37 -29.93
N VAL A 100 34.39 17.68 -30.66
CA VAL A 100 34.58 17.42 -32.10
C VAL A 100 34.43 18.72 -32.89
N GLY A 101 33.40 19.54 -32.65
CA GLY A 101 33.25 20.85 -33.30
C GLY A 101 34.43 21.80 -33.02
N ARG A 102 34.96 21.75 -31.80
CA ARG A 102 36.19 22.44 -31.38
C ARG A 102 37.40 22.02 -32.21
N PHE A 103 37.51 20.77 -32.65
CA PHE A 103 38.63 20.32 -33.47
C PHE A 103 38.67 21.02 -34.84
N PHE A 104 37.51 21.49 -35.35
CA PHE A 104 37.36 22.02 -36.70
C PHE A 104 37.33 23.56 -36.81
N LEU A 105 37.08 24.31 -35.73
CA LEU A 105 36.84 25.76 -35.78
C LEU A 105 37.92 26.55 -35.03
N GLN A 106 39.10 26.75 -35.63
CA GLN A 106 40.15 27.61 -35.07
C GLN A 106 39.85 29.11 -35.27
N ASP A 107 39.25 29.74 -34.26
CA ASP A 107 39.44 31.16 -33.86
C ASP A 107 39.02 31.28 -32.37
N PHE A 108 39.93 30.81 -31.52
CA PHE A 108 39.57 29.83 -30.48
C PHE A 108 39.48 30.38 -29.05
N LEU A 109 40.18 31.47 -28.74
CA LEU A 109 40.59 31.76 -27.35
C LEU A 109 39.46 32.36 -26.49
N LEU A 110 38.74 33.36 -27.00
CA LEU A 110 37.67 34.05 -26.26
C LEU A 110 36.42 33.18 -26.10
N LEU A 111 36.02 32.48 -27.16
CA LEU A 111 34.94 31.49 -27.12
C LEU A 111 35.30 30.32 -26.19
N SER A 112 36.56 29.84 -26.24
CA SER A 112 37.05 28.79 -25.35
C SER A 112 36.98 29.20 -23.88
N PHE A 113 37.27 30.46 -23.54
CA PHE A 113 37.23 30.92 -22.15
C PHE A 113 35.80 30.96 -21.60
N MET A 114 34.87 31.51 -22.37
CA MET A 114 33.44 31.58 -22.00
C MET A 114 32.81 30.20 -21.89
N LEU A 115 33.18 29.27 -22.80
CA LEU A 115 32.67 27.89 -22.76
C LEU A 115 33.32 27.05 -21.66
N ASN A 116 34.60 27.28 -21.32
CA ASN A 116 35.22 26.61 -20.18
C ASN A 116 34.54 26.98 -18.85
N SER A 117 34.16 28.24 -18.66
CA SER A 117 33.48 28.67 -17.43
C SER A 117 32.07 28.06 -17.34
N LEU A 118 31.33 28.03 -18.45
CA LEU A 118 30.04 27.33 -18.54
C LEU A 118 30.18 25.84 -18.25
N PHE A 119 31.25 25.20 -18.76
CA PHE A 119 31.53 23.79 -18.48
C PHE A 119 31.84 23.51 -17.01
N GLN A 120 32.62 24.38 -16.35
CA GLN A 120 32.89 24.23 -14.92
C GLN A 120 31.60 24.34 -14.09
N ILE A 121 30.72 25.28 -14.43
CA ILE A 121 29.43 25.44 -13.76
C ILE A 121 28.55 24.20 -13.98
N LEU A 122 28.43 23.72 -15.23
CA LEU A 122 27.65 22.53 -15.53
C LEU A 122 28.21 21.27 -14.85
N PHE A 123 29.53 21.12 -14.78
CA PHE A 123 30.18 20.02 -14.09
C PHE A 123 29.92 20.07 -12.58
N GLN A 124 30.02 21.26 -11.97
CA GLN A 124 29.69 21.45 -10.55
C GLN A 124 28.22 21.12 -10.26
N VAL A 125 27.28 21.63 -11.06
CA VAL A 125 25.85 21.34 -10.88
C VAL A 125 25.57 19.83 -10.99
N ASN A 126 26.18 19.16 -11.96
CA ASN A 126 26.06 17.70 -12.10
C ASN A 126 26.68 16.95 -10.91
N PHE A 127 27.82 17.40 -10.38
CA PHE A 127 28.44 16.80 -9.21
C PHE A 127 27.55 16.95 -7.96
N TYR A 128 26.91 18.11 -7.77
CA TYR A 128 25.96 18.33 -6.68
C TYR A 128 24.69 17.47 -6.84
N LEU A 129 24.16 17.35 -8.06
CA LEU A 129 23.04 16.45 -8.35
C LEU A 129 23.40 15.00 -8.04
N PHE A 130 24.59 14.55 -8.44
CA PHE A 130 25.09 13.22 -8.13
C PHE A 130 25.18 13.00 -6.61
N LEU A 131 25.81 13.90 -5.86
CA LEU A 131 25.87 13.84 -4.40
C LEU A 131 24.49 13.79 -3.75
N PHE A 132 23.55 14.60 -4.24
CA PHE A 132 22.17 14.61 -3.74
C PHE A 132 21.48 13.27 -3.99
N THR A 133 21.62 12.69 -5.19
CA THR A 133 21.06 11.35 -5.49
C THR A 133 21.72 10.24 -4.66
N LEU A 134 23.02 10.32 -4.39
CA LEU A 134 23.74 9.40 -3.52
C LEU A 134 23.21 9.47 -2.08
N LEU A 135 22.98 10.67 -1.55
CA LEU A 135 22.40 10.87 -0.22
C LEU A 135 20.98 10.31 -0.12
N LEU A 136 20.14 10.55 -1.13
CA LEU A 136 18.80 9.98 -1.19
C LEU A 136 18.85 8.43 -1.21
N PHE A 137 19.79 7.85 -1.95
CA PHE A 137 19.98 6.40 -2.01
C PHE A 137 20.43 5.82 -0.66
N ILE A 138 21.39 6.47 0.03
CA ILE A 138 21.84 6.06 1.36
C ILE A 138 20.70 6.15 2.38
N TYR A 139 19.97 7.27 2.39
CA TYR A 139 18.81 7.46 3.27
C TYR A 139 17.75 6.38 3.07
N GLN A 140 17.46 6.04 1.81
CA GLN A 140 16.48 5.01 1.47
C GLN A 140 16.93 3.61 1.90
N ASN A 141 18.21 3.25 1.74
CA ASN A 141 18.74 1.99 2.25
C ASN A 141 18.73 1.91 3.78
N GLY A 142 18.96 3.04 4.46
CA GLY A 142 18.82 3.15 5.91
C GLY A 142 17.38 2.91 6.38
N LEU A 143 16.41 3.53 5.72
CA LEU A 143 14.98 3.28 5.98
C LEU A 143 14.59 1.83 5.70
N HIS A 144 15.02 1.25 4.58
CA HIS A 144 14.72 -0.14 4.25
C HIS A 144 15.24 -1.14 5.30
N ARG A 145 16.39 -0.85 5.93
CA ARG A 145 16.89 -1.65 7.08
C ARG A 145 16.04 -1.50 8.35
N LYS A 146 15.43 -0.34 8.56
CA LYS A 146 14.65 -0.03 9.77
C LYS A 146 13.22 -0.59 9.73
N TYR A 147 12.70 -0.86 8.54
CA TYR A 147 11.32 -1.34 8.30
C TYR A 147 11.25 -2.74 7.69
N LYS A 148 12.35 -3.51 7.72
CA LYS A 148 12.38 -4.95 7.45
C LYS A 148 12.28 -5.69 8.78
#